data_AF-A0A6A5R747-F1
#
_entry.id   AF-A0A6A5R747-F1
#
_cell.length_a   1.000
_cell.length_b   1.000
_cell.length_c   1.000
_cell.angle_alpha   90.00
_cell.angle_beta   90.00
_cell.angle_gamma   90.00
#
_symmetry.space_group_name_H-M   'P 1'
#
loop_
_entity.id
_entity.type
_entity.pdbx_description
1 polymer ?
#
loop_
_entity_poly.entity_id
_entity_poly.type
_entity_poly.pdbx_seq_one_letter_code
_entity_poly.pdbx_strand_id
1 'polypeptide(L)'
;MSTAPIITFDYDFSPYGQKIRAALAASNIAFQRSNQPIVLPRPILAKLDITYRRIPLLALGKDIYADTSLILAELQARYGGLRTTPADAAFDVFGTQLFASALRIVPAAALTPEFIKDRLSIFPALADPEYPALRPSGLAEMRARFDVIEREFLAPGPFIAGDSFGLADLHAGWAVGWSLRAIGLAQEPGFSEREFPRIHKWIAQWPTPTYTELGAEAVWDAVQGAAYTARDIGVDEADPLGLGAGTLVTVENSDTEPGRHPQRGRLVGADRREVVVELENGIRLHFPRVGYVVKPAV
;
A
#
# COMPACT_ATOMS: atom_id res chain seq x y z
N MET A 1 -29.80 -2.13 0.74
CA MET A 1 -28.98 -1.34 -0.21
C MET A 1 -27.79 -2.21 -0.57
N SER A 2 -27.58 -2.51 -1.85
CA SER A 2 -26.41 -3.30 -2.27
C SER A 2 -25.16 -2.53 -1.90
N THR A 3 -24.31 -3.09 -1.02
CA THR A 3 -22.99 -2.52 -0.74
C THR A 3 -22.18 -2.57 -2.02
N ALA A 4 -21.56 -1.44 -2.42
CA ALA A 4 -20.73 -1.40 -3.61
C ALA A 4 -19.62 -2.46 -3.52
N PRO A 5 -19.26 -3.13 -4.65
CA PRO A 5 -18.20 -4.12 -4.65
C PRO A 5 -16.88 -3.49 -4.22
N ILE A 6 -16.12 -4.21 -3.39
CA ILE A 6 -14.79 -3.83 -2.93
C ILE A 6 -13.78 -4.53 -3.85
N ILE A 7 -13.05 -3.76 -4.64
CA ILE A 7 -12.13 -4.30 -5.63
C ILE A 7 -10.71 -3.82 -5.33
N THR A 8 -9.79 -4.73 -5.07
CA THR A 8 -8.36 -4.42 -4.96
C THR A 8 -7.66 -4.59 -6.30
N PHE A 9 -6.82 -3.64 -6.70
CA PHE A 9 -5.92 -3.78 -7.84
C PHE A 9 -4.51 -4.03 -7.31
N ASP A 10 -4.05 -5.27 -7.29
CA ASP A 10 -2.72 -5.64 -6.79
C ASP A 10 -2.11 -6.83 -7.54
N TYR A 11 -0.98 -7.34 -7.06
CA TYR A 11 -0.41 -8.61 -7.51
C TYR A 11 0.18 -9.37 -6.31
N ASP A 12 0.35 -10.69 -6.46
CA ASP A 12 0.71 -11.56 -5.32
C ASP A 12 2.01 -11.18 -4.60
N PHE A 13 3.04 -10.84 -5.38
CA PHE A 13 4.34 -10.43 -4.85
C PHE A 13 4.34 -9.05 -4.16
N SER A 14 3.27 -8.25 -4.26
CA SER A 14 3.26 -6.86 -3.76
C SER A 14 3.27 -6.83 -2.23
N PRO A 15 4.27 -6.22 -1.57
CA PRO A 15 4.27 -6.12 -0.12
C PRO A 15 3.12 -5.25 0.39
N TYR A 16 2.85 -4.13 -0.29
CA TYR A 16 1.73 -3.25 0.02
C TYR A 16 0.37 -3.88 -0.33
N GLY A 17 0.30 -4.71 -1.38
CA GLY A 17 -0.90 -5.50 -1.70
C GLY A 17 -1.20 -6.52 -0.60
N GLN A 18 -0.18 -7.22 -0.12
CA GLN A 18 -0.29 -8.12 1.03
C GLN A 18 -0.74 -7.39 2.31
N LYS A 19 -0.25 -6.15 2.56
CA LYS A 19 -0.71 -5.29 3.67
C LYS A 19 -2.23 -5.07 3.60
N ILE A 20 -2.76 -4.64 2.45
CA ILE A 20 -4.20 -4.38 2.29
C ILE A 20 -5.03 -5.67 2.35
N ARG A 21 -4.56 -6.76 1.73
CA ARG A 21 -5.24 -8.06 1.81
C ARG A 21 -5.33 -8.57 3.25
N ALA A 22 -4.27 -8.42 4.05
CA ALA A 22 -4.28 -8.78 5.47
C ALA A 22 -5.27 -7.92 6.28
N ALA A 23 -5.36 -6.62 5.99
CA ALA A 23 -6.33 -5.74 6.65
C ALA A 23 -7.78 -6.13 6.33
N LEU A 24 -8.09 -6.38 5.05
CA LEU A 24 -9.41 -6.84 4.63
C LEU A 24 -9.79 -8.17 5.27
N ALA A 25 -8.83 -9.11 5.34
CA ALA A 25 -9.00 -10.40 6.00
C ALA A 25 -9.29 -10.24 7.50
N ALA A 26 -8.52 -9.41 8.19
CA ALA A 26 -8.68 -9.15 9.63
C ALA A 26 -10.05 -8.53 9.95
N SER A 27 -10.53 -7.66 9.07
CA SER A 27 -11.85 -7.03 9.20
C SER A 27 -13.00 -7.91 8.69
N ASN A 28 -12.75 -9.16 8.30
CA ASN A 28 -13.74 -10.09 7.72
C ASN A 28 -14.48 -9.50 6.49
N ILE A 29 -13.78 -8.72 5.68
CA ILE A 29 -14.34 -8.07 4.50
C ILE A 29 -14.09 -8.95 3.29
N ALA A 30 -15.17 -9.45 2.69
CA ALA A 30 -15.10 -10.11 1.38
C ALA A 30 -14.81 -9.08 0.29
N PHE A 31 -13.85 -9.37 -0.58
CA PHE A 31 -13.46 -8.49 -1.67
C PHE A 31 -13.15 -9.27 -2.94
N GLN A 32 -13.11 -8.53 -4.04
CA GLN A 32 -12.72 -9.02 -5.35
C GLN A 32 -11.33 -8.48 -5.68
N ARG A 33 -10.54 -9.26 -6.42
CA ARG A 33 -9.20 -8.87 -6.82
C ARG A 33 -9.12 -8.73 -8.33
N SER A 34 -8.61 -7.59 -8.78
CA SER A 34 -8.15 -7.41 -10.14
C SER A 34 -6.64 -7.58 -10.18
N ASN A 35 -6.17 -8.79 -10.50
CA ASN A 35 -4.73 -9.06 -10.61
C ASN A 35 -4.07 -8.18 -11.69
N GLN A 36 -3.00 -7.50 -11.31
CA GLN A 36 -2.28 -6.55 -12.15
C GLN A 36 -0.92 -7.10 -12.62
N PRO A 37 -0.46 -6.71 -13.81
CA PRO A 37 0.94 -6.83 -14.18
C PRO A 37 1.87 -6.21 -13.13
N ILE A 38 2.95 -6.93 -12.81
CA ILE A 38 4.01 -6.49 -11.88
C ILE A 38 4.69 -5.22 -12.42
N VAL A 39 4.93 -5.16 -13.72
CA VAL A 39 5.51 -4.02 -14.46
C VAL A 39 4.44 -3.35 -15.33
N LEU A 40 4.67 -2.12 -15.78
CA LEU A 40 3.77 -1.48 -16.75
C LEU A 40 3.86 -2.15 -18.14
N PRO A 41 2.83 -2.04 -19.00
CA PRO A 41 1.55 -1.34 -18.78
C PRO A 41 0.54 -2.15 -17.94
N ARG A 42 -0.47 -1.45 -17.38
CA ARG A 42 -1.63 -2.05 -16.71
C ARG A 42 -2.91 -1.70 -17.47
N PRO A 43 -3.35 -2.57 -18.41
CA PRO A 43 -4.39 -2.21 -19.36
C PRO A 43 -5.73 -1.80 -18.73
N ILE A 44 -6.15 -2.48 -17.66
CA ILE A 44 -7.42 -2.14 -17.00
C ILE A 44 -7.37 -0.79 -16.28
N LEU A 45 -6.24 -0.44 -15.64
CA LEU A 45 -6.09 0.89 -15.03
C LEU A 45 -6.08 1.98 -16.10
N ALA A 46 -5.39 1.75 -17.22
CA ALA A 46 -5.41 2.67 -18.36
C ALA A 46 -6.82 2.83 -18.96
N LYS A 47 -7.60 1.74 -19.05
CA LYS A 47 -9.01 1.78 -19.47
C LYS A 47 -9.85 2.65 -18.54
N LEU A 48 -9.55 2.64 -17.24
CA LEU A 48 -10.20 3.48 -16.20
C LEU A 48 -9.64 4.92 -16.15
N ASP A 49 -8.82 5.34 -17.12
CA ASP A 49 -8.13 6.65 -17.17
C ASP A 49 -7.15 6.89 -15.99
N ILE A 50 -6.67 5.81 -15.38
CA ILE A 50 -5.71 5.86 -14.27
C ILE A 50 -4.29 5.71 -14.81
N THR A 51 -3.52 6.80 -14.70
CA THR A 51 -2.09 6.85 -15.03
C THR A 51 -1.20 6.67 -13.81
N TYR A 52 -1.77 6.80 -12.60
CA TYR A 52 -1.06 6.57 -11.34
C TYR A 52 -0.42 5.17 -11.31
N ARG A 53 0.87 5.12 -10.99
CA ARG A 53 1.70 3.92 -11.18
C ARG A 53 1.65 2.92 -10.03
N ARG A 54 1.60 3.38 -8.78
CA ARG A 54 1.79 2.46 -7.63
C ARG A 54 0.52 1.64 -7.39
N ILE A 55 0.69 0.47 -6.81
CA ILE A 55 -0.40 -0.41 -6.35
C ILE A 55 -0.05 -0.92 -4.95
N PRO A 56 -1.04 -1.23 -4.12
CA PRO A 56 -2.45 -1.44 -4.46
C PRO A 56 -3.25 -0.15 -4.69
N LEU A 57 -4.35 -0.28 -5.44
CA LEU A 57 -5.51 0.62 -5.41
C LEU A 57 -6.71 -0.13 -4.83
N LEU A 58 -7.67 0.59 -4.24
CA LEU A 58 -8.93 0.02 -3.75
C LEU A 58 -10.11 0.79 -4.35
N ALA A 59 -10.97 0.13 -5.14
CA ALA A 59 -12.25 0.70 -5.54
C ALA A 59 -13.34 0.36 -4.51
N LEU A 60 -14.10 1.39 -4.14
CA LEU A 60 -15.37 1.30 -3.41
C LEU A 60 -16.42 1.99 -4.28
N GLY A 61 -17.00 1.23 -5.21
CA GLY A 61 -17.83 1.80 -6.27
C GLY A 61 -17.00 2.67 -7.23
N LYS A 62 -17.43 3.92 -7.46
CA LYS A 62 -16.73 4.89 -8.34
C LYS A 62 -15.58 5.65 -7.68
N ASP A 63 -15.38 5.48 -6.38
CA ASP A 63 -14.28 6.08 -5.65
C ASP A 63 -13.14 5.08 -5.52
N ILE A 64 -11.98 5.43 -6.07
CA ILE A 64 -10.77 4.60 -6.07
C ILE A 64 -9.72 5.29 -5.21
N TYR A 65 -9.28 4.59 -4.17
CA TYR A 65 -8.32 5.06 -3.19
C TYR A 65 -6.92 4.59 -3.56
N ALA A 66 -6.02 5.56 -3.69
CA ALA A 66 -4.59 5.34 -3.85
C ALA A 66 -3.88 5.46 -2.50
N ASP A 67 -2.74 4.77 -2.41
CA ASP A 67 -1.91 4.66 -1.20
C ASP A 67 -2.51 3.81 -0.07
N THR A 68 -1.69 2.93 0.51
CA THR A 68 -2.16 2.06 1.60
C THR A 68 -2.54 2.81 2.87
N SER A 69 -1.97 3.99 3.13
CA SER A 69 -2.34 4.81 4.28
C SER A 69 -3.79 5.27 4.19
N LEU A 70 -4.19 5.80 3.02
CA LEU A 70 -5.55 6.26 2.80
C LEU A 70 -6.53 5.09 2.67
N ILE A 71 -6.14 4.03 1.97
CA ILE A 71 -6.96 2.80 1.88
C ILE A 71 -7.26 2.26 3.29
N LEU A 72 -6.25 2.15 4.16
CA LEU A 72 -6.45 1.66 5.53
C LEU A 72 -7.29 2.61 6.37
N ALA A 73 -7.08 3.92 6.25
CA ALA A 73 -7.88 4.92 6.94
C ALA A 73 -9.36 4.83 6.55
N GLU A 74 -9.66 4.67 5.26
CA GLU A 74 -11.02 4.52 4.76
C GLU A 74 -11.65 3.19 5.23
N LEU A 75 -10.94 2.07 5.10
CA LEU A 75 -11.42 0.76 5.57
C LEU A 75 -11.72 0.78 7.07
N GLN A 76 -10.80 1.33 7.88
CA GLN A 76 -10.97 1.44 9.32
C GLN A 76 -12.13 2.38 9.69
N ALA A 77 -12.29 3.51 9.00
CA ALA A 77 -13.38 4.44 9.26
C ALA A 77 -14.76 3.87 8.86
N ARG A 78 -14.82 3.12 7.75
CA ARG A 78 -16.07 2.61 7.19
C ARG A 78 -16.54 1.29 7.83
N TYR A 79 -15.61 0.38 8.09
CA TYR A 79 -15.92 -0.97 8.55
C TYR A 79 -15.35 -1.30 9.94
N GLY A 80 -14.33 -0.56 10.38
CA GLY A 80 -13.54 -0.93 11.54
C GLY A 80 -12.89 -2.30 11.34
N GLY A 81 -12.89 -3.12 12.39
CA GLY A 81 -12.42 -4.51 12.36
C GLY A 81 -11.00 -4.70 12.87
N LEU A 82 -10.12 -3.70 12.74
CA LEU A 82 -8.81 -3.74 13.40
C LEU A 82 -8.85 -3.02 14.74
N ARG A 83 -8.30 -3.67 15.77
CA ARG A 83 -8.02 -3.04 17.06
C ARG A 83 -6.93 -1.98 16.89
N THR A 84 -7.15 -0.81 17.47
CA THR A 84 -6.21 0.32 17.42
C THR A 84 -5.49 0.51 18.76
N THR A 85 -4.33 1.15 18.70
CA THR A 85 -3.53 1.54 19.85
C THR A 85 -3.06 2.99 19.71
N PRO A 86 -2.73 3.69 20.80
CA PRO A 86 -2.13 5.03 20.72
C PRO A 86 -0.78 5.07 19.97
N ALA A 87 -0.12 3.93 19.78
CA ALA A 87 1.19 3.81 19.15
C ALA A 87 1.11 3.43 17.66
N ASP A 88 -0.07 3.26 17.07
CA ASP A 88 -0.24 2.76 15.69
C ASP A 88 0.57 3.58 14.67
N ALA A 89 0.58 4.91 14.81
CA ALA A 89 1.36 5.79 13.94
C ALA A 89 2.88 5.56 14.05
N ALA A 90 3.38 5.27 15.26
CA ALA A 90 4.80 4.95 15.47
C ALA A 90 5.15 3.61 14.82
N PHE A 91 4.26 2.62 14.91
CA PHE A 91 4.44 1.33 14.23
C PHE A 91 4.38 1.46 12.70
N ASP A 92 3.57 2.36 12.14
CA ASP A 92 3.54 2.59 10.68
C ASP A 92 4.86 3.19 10.19
N VAL A 93 5.42 4.15 10.94
CA VAL A 93 6.76 4.70 10.67
C VAL A 93 7.81 3.61 10.77
N PHE A 94 7.77 2.79 11.83
CA PHE A 94 8.71 1.68 12.00
C PHE A 94 8.64 0.68 10.83
N GLY A 95 7.43 0.25 10.44
CA GLY A 95 7.23 -0.69 9.34
C GLY A 95 7.67 -0.13 7.99
N THR A 96 7.45 1.17 7.75
CA THR A 96 7.93 1.86 6.54
C THR A 96 9.47 1.87 6.50
N GLN A 97 10.13 2.14 7.62
CA GLN A 97 11.59 2.07 7.71
C GLN A 97 12.12 0.64 7.56
N LEU A 98 11.43 -0.35 8.12
CA LEU A 98 11.77 -1.76 7.94
C LEU A 98 11.68 -2.17 6.47
N PHE A 99 10.66 -1.70 5.75
CA PHE A 99 10.55 -1.93 4.31
C PHE A 99 11.70 -1.29 3.52
N ALA A 100 12.11 -0.07 3.89
CA ALA A 100 13.28 0.55 3.27
C ALA A 100 14.56 -0.30 3.47
N SER A 101 14.74 -0.91 4.64
CA SER A 101 15.80 -1.88 4.88
C SER A 101 15.60 -3.17 4.07
N ALA A 102 14.36 -3.65 3.91
CA ALA A 102 14.04 -4.82 3.12
C ALA A 102 14.45 -4.68 1.65
N LEU A 103 14.36 -3.48 1.09
CA LEU A 103 14.81 -3.20 -0.28
C LEU A 103 16.33 -3.41 -0.45
N ARG A 104 17.13 -3.31 0.61
CA ARG A 104 18.59 -3.52 0.58
C ARG A 104 19.01 -5.00 0.67
N ILE A 105 18.05 -5.90 0.89
CA ILE A 105 18.31 -7.34 1.08
C ILE A 105 17.57 -8.23 0.09
N VAL A 106 16.85 -7.66 -0.87
CA VAL A 106 16.26 -8.37 -2.01
C VAL A 106 17.33 -9.29 -2.65
N PRO A 107 17.06 -10.57 -2.88
CA PRO A 107 18.02 -11.47 -3.51
C PRO A 107 18.44 -10.97 -4.90
N ALA A 108 19.73 -11.04 -5.21
CA ALA A 108 20.26 -10.57 -6.50
C ALA A 108 19.57 -11.25 -7.70
N ALA A 109 19.16 -12.52 -7.55
CA ALA A 109 18.43 -13.25 -8.58
C ALA A 109 17.05 -12.65 -8.94
N ALA A 110 16.44 -11.88 -8.02
CA ALA A 110 15.18 -11.18 -8.27
C ALA A 110 15.38 -9.83 -8.97
N LEU A 111 16.62 -9.32 -9.05
CA LEU A 111 16.96 -8.02 -9.63
C LEU A 111 17.33 -8.16 -11.11
N THR A 112 16.40 -8.62 -11.94
CA THR A 112 16.63 -8.68 -13.40
C THR A 112 16.73 -7.28 -14.01
N PRO A 113 17.41 -7.08 -15.15
CA PRO A 113 17.50 -5.77 -15.80
C PRO A 113 16.14 -5.12 -16.08
N GLU A 114 15.13 -5.91 -16.47
CA GLU A 114 13.77 -5.44 -16.72
C GLU A 114 13.10 -4.97 -15.42
N PHE A 115 13.28 -5.73 -14.34
CA PHE A 115 12.76 -5.38 -13.02
C PHE A 115 13.41 -4.11 -12.48
N ILE A 116 14.73 -4.00 -12.55
CA ILE A 116 15.47 -2.79 -12.14
C ILE A 116 15.00 -1.60 -12.97
N LYS A 117 14.95 -1.71 -14.31
CA LYS A 117 14.52 -0.63 -15.20
C LYS A 117 13.14 -0.11 -14.85
N ASP A 118 12.20 -1.01 -14.54
CA ASP A 118 10.85 -0.62 -14.13
C ASP A 118 10.82 0.01 -12.73
N ARG A 119 11.51 -0.62 -11.77
CA ARG A 119 11.46 -0.25 -10.35
C ARG A 119 12.30 0.97 -10.00
N LEU A 120 13.29 1.32 -10.81
CA LEU A 120 14.10 2.53 -10.64
C LEU A 120 13.28 3.81 -10.45
N SER A 121 12.13 3.88 -11.13
CA SER A 121 11.19 5.01 -11.01
C SER A 121 10.52 5.13 -9.65
N ILE A 122 10.58 4.11 -8.80
CA ILE A 122 9.90 4.03 -7.49
C ILE A 122 10.91 3.75 -6.36
N PHE A 123 11.91 2.90 -6.60
CA PHE A 123 12.91 2.45 -5.63
C PHE A 123 14.33 2.55 -6.22
N PRO A 124 14.93 3.75 -6.24
CA PRO A 124 16.26 3.97 -6.78
C PRO A 124 17.35 3.10 -6.14
N ALA A 125 17.17 2.74 -4.86
CA ALA A 125 18.10 1.89 -4.11
C ALA A 125 18.33 0.50 -4.73
N LEU A 126 17.42 0.00 -5.57
CA LEU A 126 17.57 -1.31 -6.22
C LEU A 126 18.57 -1.30 -7.39
N ALA A 127 19.02 -0.13 -7.84
CA ALA A 127 20.01 0.01 -8.91
C ALA A 127 21.38 0.48 -8.41
N ASP A 128 21.60 0.45 -7.10
CA ASP A 128 22.90 0.80 -6.52
C ASP A 128 23.97 -0.18 -7.06
N PRO A 129 25.03 0.30 -7.74
CA PRO A 129 26.09 -0.59 -8.24
C PRO A 129 26.84 -1.31 -7.12
N GLU A 130 26.82 -0.78 -5.89
CA GLU A 130 27.44 -1.41 -4.71
C GLU A 130 26.51 -2.39 -4.00
N TYR A 131 25.30 -2.63 -4.53
CA TYR A 131 24.28 -3.47 -3.91
C TYR A 131 24.79 -4.82 -3.39
N PRO A 132 25.56 -5.63 -4.15
CA PRO A 132 26.06 -6.92 -3.65
C PRO A 132 26.98 -6.78 -2.44
N ALA A 133 27.78 -5.72 -2.38
CA ALA A 133 28.70 -5.44 -1.28
C ALA A 133 27.96 -4.90 -0.04
N LEU A 134 26.87 -4.16 -0.24
CA LEU A 134 26.06 -3.59 0.83
C LEU A 134 25.07 -4.59 1.45
N ARG A 135 24.65 -5.61 0.70
CA ARG A 135 23.63 -6.59 1.13
C ARG A 135 23.94 -7.27 2.48
N PRO A 136 25.17 -7.73 2.79
CA PRO A 136 25.48 -8.32 4.10
C PRO A 136 25.22 -7.34 5.26
N SER A 137 25.50 -6.06 5.07
CA SER A 137 25.21 -5.02 6.06
C SER A 137 23.70 -4.79 6.20
N GLY A 138 22.97 -4.82 5.08
CA GLY A 138 21.50 -4.78 5.08
C GLY A 138 20.86 -5.95 5.84
N LEU A 139 21.43 -7.16 5.73
CA LEU A 139 21.00 -8.33 6.52
C LEU A 139 21.25 -8.12 8.01
N ALA A 140 22.40 -7.57 8.40
CA ALA A 140 22.68 -7.23 9.80
C ALA A 140 21.71 -6.17 10.34
N GLU A 141 21.40 -5.13 9.56
CA GLU A 141 20.41 -4.11 9.90
C GLU A 141 19.02 -4.73 10.09
N MET A 142 18.59 -5.59 9.16
CA MET A 142 17.30 -6.28 9.25
C MET A 142 17.23 -7.17 10.49
N ARG A 143 18.32 -7.89 10.82
CA ARG A 143 18.38 -8.74 12.02
C ARG A 143 18.24 -7.92 13.31
N ALA A 144 18.84 -6.74 13.37
CA ALA A 144 18.68 -5.83 14.51
C ALA A 144 17.23 -5.34 14.65
N ARG A 145 16.56 -5.02 13.54
CA ARG A 145 15.12 -4.66 13.57
C ARG A 145 14.23 -5.81 14.02
N PHE A 146 14.54 -7.04 13.58
CA PHE A 146 13.83 -8.24 14.04
C PHE A 146 14.03 -8.45 15.55
N ASP A 147 15.21 -8.18 16.09
CA ASP A 147 15.47 -8.30 17.53
C ASP A 147 14.55 -7.39 18.36
N VAL A 148 14.33 -6.14 17.91
CA VAL A 148 13.37 -5.21 18.53
C VAL A 148 11.95 -5.78 18.52
N ILE A 149 11.50 -6.33 17.39
CA ILE A 149 10.15 -6.90 17.28
C ILE A 149 10.01 -8.13 18.20
N GLU A 150 10.98 -9.04 18.15
CA GLU A 150 11.00 -10.30 18.90
C GLU A 150 11.05 -10.07 20.42
N ARG A 151 11.84 -9.09 20.88
CA ARG A 151 12.13 -8.89 22.30
C ARG A 151 11.33 -7.78 22.95
N GLU A 152 10.87 -6.80 22.20
CA GLU A 152 10.16 -5.65 22.74
C GLU A 152 8.70 -5.68 22.31
N PHE A 153 8.42 -5.68 21.01
CA PHE A 153 7.04 -5.52 20.53
C PHE A 153 6.18 -6.75 20.83
N LEU A 154 6.75 -7.95 20.73
CA LEU A 154 6.07 -9.22 21.00
C LEU A 154 6.36 -9.78 22.40
N ALA A 155 7.06 -9.05 23.27
CA ALA A 155 7.26 -9.48 24.66
C ALA A 155 5.97 -9.50 25.49
N PRO A 156 5.04 -8.53 25.36
CA PRO A 156 3.83 -8.51 26.16
C PRO A 156 2.83 -9.63 25.82
N GLY A 157 2.88 -10.21 24.61
CA GLY A 157 1.84 -11.14 24.17
C GLY A 157 2.01 -11.63 22.73
N PRO A 158 1.01 -12.38 22.23
CA PRO A 158 1.05 -12.95 20.88
C PRO A 158 0.92 -11.91 19.76
N PHE A 159 0.35 -10.75 20.06
CA PHE A 159 0.16 -9.64 19.14
C PHE A 159 0.59 -8.33 19.80
N ILE A 160 1.05 -7.38 18.98
CA ILE A 160 1.43 -6.04 19.41
C ILE A 160 0.20 -5.27 19.90
N ALA A 161 -0.96 -5.46 19.25
CA ALA A 161 -2.21 -4.82 19.65
C ALA A 161 -2.84 -5.43 20.92
N GLY A 162 -2.31 -6.54 21.45
CA GLY A 162 -2.78 -7.21 22.66
C GLY A 162 -3.04 -8.71 22.46
N ASP A 163 -4.28 -9.12 22.67
CA ASP A 163 -4.73 -10.52 22.61
C ASP A 163 -5.13 -11.00 21.20
N SER A 164 -5.34 -10.08 20.26
CA SER A 164 -5.67 -10.37 18.86
C SER A 164 -4.91 -9.46 17.91
N PHE A 165 -4.79 -9.88 16.64
CA PHE A 165 -4.25 -9.07 15.56
C PHE A 165 -4.95 -7.72 15.45
N GLY A 166 -4.18 -6.63 15.35
CA GLY A 166 -4.69 -5.28 15.18
C GLY A 166 -3.85 -4.42 14.24
N LEU A 167 -4.13 -3.12 14.26
CA LEU A 167 -3.51 -2.15 13.37
C LEU A 167 -2.01 -2.00 13.65
N ALA A 168 -1.60 -2.02 14.92
CA ALA A 168 -0.19 -2.07 15.33
C ALA A 168 0.55 -3.27 14.72
N ASP A 169 -0.08 -4.45 14.73
CA ASP A 169 0.50 -5.66 14.15
C ASP A 169 0.69 -5.51 12.64
N LEU A 170 -0.38 -5.07 11.96
CA LEU A 170 -0.35 -4.85 10.52
C LEU A 170 0.77 -3.87 10.15
N HIS A 171 0.86 -2.74 10.83
CA HIS A 171 1.84 -1.69 10.58
C HIS A 171 3.29 -2.13 10.80
N ALA A 172 3.56 -2.83 11.90
CA ALA A 172 4.93 -3.29 12.20
C ALA A 172 5.35 -4.49 11.33
N GLY A 173 4.39 -5.34 10.93
CA GLY A 173 4.70 -6.68 10.41
C GLY A 173 4.53 -6.91 8.91
N TRP A 174 3.89 -6.00 8.16
CA TRP A 174 3.59 -6.26 6.74
C TRP A 174 4.87 -6.52 5.93
N ALA A 175 5.91 -5.73 6.20
CA ALA A 175 7.22 -5.89 5.58
C ALA A 175 7.99 -7.10 6.14
N VAL A 176 7.81 -7.46 7.42
CA VAL A 176 8.40 -8.67 8.02
C VAL A 176 7.87 -9.93 7.33
N GLY A 177 6.54 -10.05 7.24
CA GLY A 177 5.89 -11.20 6.62
C GLY A 177 6.21 -11.31 5.12
N TRP A 178 6.32 -10.18 4.42
CA TRP A 178 6.79 -10.14 3.04
C TRP A 178 8.26 -10.55 2.93
N SER A 179 9.14 -10.04 3.80
CA SER A 179 10.56 -10.38 3.79
C SER A 179 10.80 -11.87 4.01
N LEU A 180 10.18 -12.45 5.04
CA LEU A 180 10.32 -13.87 5.37
C LEU A 180 9.83 -14.79 4.24
N ARG A 181 8.70 -14.46 3.61
CA ARG A 181 8.02 -15.35 2.65
C ARG A 181 8.35 -15.06 1.19
N ALA A 182 8.28 -13.79 0.77
CA ALA A 182 8.34 -13.42 -0.64
C ALA A 182 9.76 -13.26 -1.17
N ILE A 183 10.69 -12.73 -0.37
CA ILE A 183 12.11 -12.57 -0.76
C ILE A 183 13.04 -13.55 -0.04
N GLY A 184 12.47 -14.56 0.61
CA GLY A 184 13.21 -15.70 1.15
C GLY A 184 14.09 -15.40 2.36
N LEU A 185 13.80 -14.35 3.13
CA LEU A 185 14.60 -14.01 4.31
C LEU A 185 14.62 -15.14 5.34
N ALA A 186 13.58 -15.97 5.42
CA ALA A 186 13.55 -17.12 6.33
C ALA A 186 14.63 -18.18 6.01
N GLN A 187 15.20 -18.16 4.80
CA GLN A 187 16.30 -19.05 4.40
C GLN A 187 17.69 -18.45 4.66
N GLU A 188 17.76 -17.16 5.02
CA GLU A 188 19.02 -16.50 5.34
C GLU A 188 19.51 -16.90 6.75
N PRO A 189 20.83 -17.07 6.95
CA PRO A 189 21.38 -17.30 8.28
C PRO A 189 20.99 -16.20 9.26
N GLY A 190 20.52 -16.61 10.45
CA GLY A 190 20.13 -15.69 11.51
C GLY A 190 18.66 -15.26 11.49
N PHE A 191 17.83 -15.80 10.59
CA PHE A 191 16.40 -15.45 10.45
C PHE A 191 15.44 -16.64 10.61
N SER A 192 15.92 -17.79 11.07
CA SER A 192 15.09 -18.99 11.22
C SER A 192 14.13 -18.89 12.43
N GLU A 193 13.17 -19.80 12.50
CA GLU A 193 12.24 -19.93 13.64
C GLU A 193 12.99 -20.16 14.97
N ARG A 194 14.18 -20.78 14.93
CA ARG A 194 15.02 -20.93 16.12
C ARG A 194 15.56 -19.59 16.64
N GLU A 195 15.87 -18.66 15.74
CA GLU A 195 16.45 -17.36 16.08
C GLU A 195 15.36 -16.36 16.50
N PHE A 196 14.21 -16.38 15.81
CA PHE A 196 13.08 -15.46 16.04
C PHE A 196 11.73 -16.18 16.21
N PRO A 197 11.56 -17.02 17.25
CA PRO A 197 10.39 -17.86 17.41
C PRO A 197 9.07 -17.09 17.52
N ARG A 198 9.06 -15.91 18.18
CA ARG A 198 7.82 -15.12 18.32
C ARG A 198 7.42 -14.50 17.00
N ILE A 199 8.35 -13.96 16.22
CA ILE A 199 8.05 -13.38 14.90
C ILE A 199 7.46 -14.44 13.97
N HIS A 200 8.09 -15.62 13.87
CA HIS A 200 7.60 -16.69 12.99
C HIS A 200 6.20 -17.14 13.39
N LYS A 201 5.97 -17.35 14.70
CA LYS A 201 4.65 -17.68 15.23
C LYS A 201 3.63 -16.57 14.96
N TRP A 202 3.99 -15.32 15.20
CA TRP A 202 3.14 -14.14 15.00
C TRP A 202 2.69 -14.03 13.54
N ILE A 203 3.61 -14.11 12.59
CA ILE A 203 3.30 -14.04 11.15
C ILE A 203 2.44 -15.23 10.69
N ALA A 204 2.64 -16.42 11.27
CA ALA A 204 1.82 -17.60 10.96
C ALA A 204 0.37 -17.48 11.46
N GLN A 205 0.12 -16.61 12.45
CA GLN A 205 -1.21 -16.34 13.00
C GLN A 205 -1.96 -15.21 12.27
N TRP A 206 -1.35 -14.59 11.26
CA TRP A 206 -1.98 -13.51 10.52
C TRP A 206 -3.20 -14.02 9.73
N PRO A 207 -4.25 -13.18 9.59
CA PRO A 207 -5.45 -13.57 8.88
C PRO A 207 -5.16 -13.79 7.39
N THR A 208 -5.70 -14.89 6.86
CA THR A 208 -5.56 -15.26 5.45
C THR A 208 -6.68 -14.61 4.64
N PRO A 209 -6.36 -13.81 3.60
CA PRO A 209 -7.37 -13.17 2.78
C PRO A 209 -8.16 -14.19 1.96
N THR A 210 -9.47 -13.99 1.90
CA THR A 210 -10.37 -14.72 0.98
C THR A 210 -10.94 -13.73 -0.02
N TYR A 211 -10.72 -13.99 -1.31
CA TYR A 211 -11.18 -13.14 -2.40
C TYR A 211 -11.48 -13.95 -3.66
N THR A 212 -12.24 -13.36 -4.56
CA THR A 212 -12.46 -13.89 -5.91
C THR A 212 -11.74 -13.02 -6.93
N GLU A 213 -11.17 -13.62 -7.97
CA GLU A 213 -10.59 -12.87 -9.09
C GLU A 213 -11.68 -12.25 -9.97
N LEU A 214 -11.41 -11.06 -10.47
CA LEU A 214 -12.27 -10.33 -11.39
C LEU A 214 -11.50 -9.97 -12.65
N GLY A 215 -12.01 -10.43 -13.80
CA GLY A 215 -11.44 -10.12 -15.12
C GLY A 215 -11.62 -8.66 -15.50
N ALA A 216 -10.80 -8.16 -16.43
CA ALA A 216 -10.75 -6.75 -16.80
C ALA A 216 -12.11 -6.14 -17.21
N GLU A 217 -12.90 -6.85 -18.03
CA GLU A 217 -14.22 -6.34 -18.44
C GLU A 217 -15.19 -6.26 -17.25
N ALA A 218 -15.21 -7.27 -16.39
CA ALA A 218 -16.07 -7.26 -15.20
C ALA A 218 -15.66 -6.17 -14.19
N VAL A 219 -14.36 -5.84 -14.09
CA VAL A 219 -13.88 -4.69 -13.31
C VAL A 219 -14.42 -3.38 -13.87
N TRP A 220 -14.33 -3.19 -15.19
CA TRP A 220 -14.85 -2.00 -15.85
C TRP A 220 -16.34 -1.83 -15.57
N ASP A 221 -17.14 -2.87 -15.81
CA ASP A 221 -18.60 -2.83 -15.59
C ASP A 221 -18.93 -2.56 -14.12
N ALA A 222 -18.22 -3.20 -13.19
CA ALA A 222 -18.45 -3.04 -11.76
C ALA A 222 -18.14 -1.62 -11.26
N VAL A 223 -17.06 -0.99 -11.74
CA VAL A 223 -16.68 0.38 -11.34
C VAL A 223 -17.56 1.41 -12.05
N GLN A 224 -17.72 1.31 -13.38
CA GLN A 224 -18.48 2.29 -14.16
C GLN A 224 -19.98 2.27 -13.86
N GLY A 225 -20.54 1.10 -13.53
CA GLY A 225 -21.95 0.95 -13.14
C GLY A 225 -22.24 1.30 -11.68
N ALA A 226 -21.22 1.56 -10.85
CA ALA A 226 -21.41 1.82 -9.43
C ALA A 226 -21.80 3.27 -9.11
N ALA A 227 -22.29 3.47 -7.89
CA ALA A 227 -22.45 4.80 -7.30
C ALA A 227 -21.14 5.28 -6.65
N TYR A 228 -21.05 6.58 -6.42
CA TYR A 228 -20.09 7.14 -5.46
C TYR A 228 -20.45 6.68 -4.05
N THR A 229 -19.44 6.31 -3.28
CA THR A 229 -19.54 5.89 -1.89
C THR A 229 -18.80 6.82 -0.92
N ALA A 230 -17.86 7.62 -1.41
CA ALA A 230 -17.16 8.61 -0.61
C ALA A 230 -18.11 9.74 -0.18
N ARG A 231 -17.84 10.32 1.00
CA ARG A 231 -18.49 11.55 1.43
C ARG A 231 -17.96 12.71 0.59
N ASP A 232 -18.84 13.66 0.29
CA ASP A 232 -18.41 14.93 -0.29
C ASP A 232 -17.69 15.75 0.79
N ILE A 233 -16.39 15.95 0.61
CA ILE A 233 -15.55 16.72 1.52
C ILE A 233 -15.41 18.19 1.09
N GLY A 234 -15.84 18.54 -0.13
CA GLY A 234 -15.59 19.84 -0.73
C GLY A 234 -14.10 20.20 -0.83
N VAL A 235 -13.81 21.44 -1.18
CA VAL A 235 -12.44 21.98 -1.21
C VAL A 235 -12.32 23.00 -0.09
N ASP A 236 -11.43 22.75 0.86
CA ASP A 236 -11.17 23.64 2.01
C ASP A 236 -10.64 25.00 1.52
N GLU A 237 -11.33 26.08 1.85
CA GLU A 237 -10.92 27.45 1.49
C GLU A 237 -9.60 27.86 2.15
N ALA A 238 -9.26 27.24 3.28
CA ALA A 238 -7.99 27.45 3.98
C ALA A 238 -6.86 26.55 3.45
N ASP A 239 -7.11 25.77 2.39
CA ASP A 239 -6.09 24.89 1.82
C ASP A 239 -4.88 25.70 1.32
N PRO A 240 -3.65 25.36 1.73
CA PRO A 240 -2.45 26.09 1.33
C PRO A 240 -2.18 26.11 -0.18
N LEU A 241 -2.78 25.21 -0.97
CA LEU A 241 -2.65 25.22 -2.42
C LEU A 241 -3.44 26.36 -3.07
N GLY A 242 -4.45 26.90 -2.39
CA GLY A 242 -5.29 27.99 -2.91
C GLY A 242 -6.06 27.62 -4.18
N LEU A 243 -6.29 26.33 -4.43
CA LEU A 243 -6.98 25.83 -5.62
C LEU A 243 -8.48 25.73 -5.34
N GLY A 244 -9.31 26.18 -6.27
CA GLY A 244 -10.77 26.04 -6.19
C GLY A 244 -11.28 24.70 -6.72
N ALA A 245 -12.48 24.30 -6.34
CA ALA A 245 -13.18 23.17 -6.95
C ALA A 245 -13.33 23.32 -8.48
N GLY A 246 -13.22 22.21 -9.21
CA GLY A 246 -13.25 22.14 -10.67
C GLY A 246 -11.92 22.47 -11.36
N THR A 247 -10.94 23.02 -10.63
CA THR A 247 -9.58 23.28 -11.15
C THR A 247 -8.98 22.00 -11.70
N LEU A 248 -8.43 22.06 -12.92
CA LEU A 248 -7.72 20.94 -13.49
C LEU A 248 -6.34 20.83 -12.86
N VAL A 249 -6.02 19.67 -12.29
CA VAL A 249 -4.79 19.43 -11.54
C VAL A 249 -4.08 18.16 -11.99
N THR A 250 -2.81 18.07 -11.66
CA THR A 250 -2.05 16.81 -11.66
C THR A 250 -1.70 16.43 -10.22
N VAL A 251 -1.76 15.13 -9.94
CA VAL A 251 -1.35 14.51 -8.68
C VAL A 251 -0.25 13.49 -8.96
N GLU A 252 0.89 13.60 -8.28
CA GLU A 252 2.04 12.72 -8.44
C GLU A 252 2.73 12.43 -7.11
N ASN A 253 3.59 11.41 -7.05
CA ASN A 253 4.33 11.07 -5.84
C ASN A 253 5.49 12.06 -5.60
N SER A 254 5.69 12.48 -4.34
CA SER A 254 6.75 13.44 -3.97
C SER A 254 8.15 12.82 -3.89
N ASP A 255 8.25 11.49 -3.85
CA ASP A 255 9.48 10.71 -3.67
C ASP A 255 9.98 10.07 -4.98
N THR A 256 9.40 10.46 -6.12
CA THR A 256 9.83 10.04 -7.47
C THR A 256 10.23 11.25 -8.31
N GLU A 257 10.93 11.02 -9.41
CA GLU A 257 11.25 12.10 -10.36
C GLU A 257 9.95 12.78 -10.85
N PRO A 258 9.85 14.13 -10.77
CA PRO A 258 8.66 14.85 -11.20
C PRO A 258 8.27 14.56 -12.65
N GLY A 259 6.96 14.43 -12.91
CA GLY A 259 6.40 14.25 -14.24
C GLY A 259 6.41 12.80 -14.74
N ARG A 260 6.89 11.81 -13.97
CA ARG A 260 6.96 10.41 -14.41
C ARG A 260 5.57 9.79 -14.66
N HIS A 261 4.67 9.90 -13.69
CA HIS A 261 3.32 9.29 -13.75
C HIS A 261 2.25 10.18 -13.09
N PRO A 262 2.06 11.42 -13.55
CA PRO A 262 1.04 12.30 -13.00
C PRO A 262 -0.36 11.78 -13.36
N GLN A 263 -1.25 11.74 -12.35
CA GLN A 263 -2.68 11.58 -12.56
C GLN A 263 -3.29 12.95 -12.82
N ARG A 264 -3.92 13.13 -13.99
CA ARG A 264 -4.67 14.35 -14.33
C ARG A 264 -6.15 14.15 -13.98
N GLY A 265 -6.79 15.19 -13.44
CA GLY A 265 -8.22 15.19 -13.14
C GLY A 265 -8.70 16.54 -12.60
N ARG A 266 -10.01 16.72 -12.46
CA ARG A 266 -10.60 17.93 -11.88
C ARG A 266 -10.65 17.80 -10.36
N LEU A 267 -10.13 18.79 -9.65
CA LEU A 267 -10.18 18.84 -8.19
C LEU A 267 -11.63 18.93 -7.72
N VAL A 268 -12.13 17.90 -7.04
CA VAL A 268 -13.50 17.87 -6.49
C VAL A 268 -13.51 17.77 -4.96
N GLY A 269 -12.38 17.43 -4.35
CA GLY A 269 -12.24 17.38 -2.90
C GLY A 269 -10.81 17.70 -2.46
N ALA A 270 -10.67 18.43 -1.36
CA ALA A 270 -9.37 18.77 -0.78
C ALA A 270 -9.56 19.16 0.69
N ASP A 271 -9.08 18.32 1.61
CA ASP A 271 -9.04 18.63 3.05
C ASP A 271 -7.64 18.35 3.63
N ARG A 272 -7.51 18.35 4.96
CA ARG A 272 -6.24 18.09 5.66
C ARG A 272 -5.69 16.66 5.46
N ARG A 273 -6.50 15.72 4.97
CA ARG A 273 -6.18 14.30 4.87
C ARG A 273 -5.95 13.88 3.43
N GLU A 274 -6.80 14.32 2.52
CA GLU A 274 -6.81 13.84 1.14
C GLU A 274 -7.07 14.93 0.09
N VAL A 275 -6.80 14.54 -1.16
CA VAL A 275 -7.18 15.24 -2.39
C VAL A 275 -7.94 14.26 -3.27
N VAL A 276 -9.05 14.72 -3.82
CA VAL A 276 -9.93 13.94 -4.70
C VAL A 276 -9.98 14.59 -6.06
N VAL A 277 -9.63 13.82 -7.09
CA VAL A 277 -9.71 14.25 -8.48
C VAL A 277 -10.73 13.41 -9.24
N GLU A 278 -11.63 14.07 -9.97
CA GLU A 278 -12.57 13.41 -10.88
C GLU A 278 -11.95 13.31 -12.27
N LEU A 279 -11.94 12.10 -12.81
CA LEU A 279 -11.43 11.76 -14.13
C LEU A 279 -12.50 12.05 -15.20
N GLU A 280 -12.10 12.06 -16.47
CA GLU A 280 -13.03 12.36 -17.59
C GLU A 280 -14.19 11.38 -17.67
N ASN A 281 -13.97 10.13 -17.28
CA ASN A 281 -14.97 9.07 -17.23
C ASN A 281 -15.82 9.08 -15.92
N GLY A 282 -15.68 10.10 -15.08
CA GLY A 282 -16.42 10.27 -13.83
C GLY A 282 -15.92 9.43 -12.66
N ILE A 283 -14.83 8.68 -12.78
CA ILE A 283 -14.21 8.02 -11.62
C ILE A 283 -13.55 9.06 -10.73
N ARG A 284 -13.65 8.90 -9.41
CA ARG A 284 -12.94 9.73 -8.44
C ARG A 284 -11.73 9.00 -7.91
N LEU A 285 -10.55 9.61 -8.06
CA LEU A 285 -9.32 9.11 -7.47
C LEU A 285 -8.98 9.90 -6.21
N HIS A 286 -8.81 9.18 -5.11
CA HIS A 286 -8.49 9.71 -3.80
C HIS A 286 -7.02 9.49 -3.50
N PHE A 287 -6.32 10.54 -3.07
CA PHE A 287 -4.90 10.51 -2.72
C PHE A 287 -4.69 11.13 -1.34
N PRO A 288 -3.84 10.57 -0.47
CA PRO A 288 -3.49 11.24 0.77
C PRO A 288 -2.67 12.50 0.47
N ARG A 289 -2.68 13.46 1.40
CA ARG A 289 -1.83 14.66 1.31
C ARG A 289 -0.35 14.33 1.45
N VAL A 290 -0.03 13.47 2.40
CA VAL A 290 1.36 13.11 2.73
C VAL A 290 1.93 12.23 1.63
N GLY A 291 3.06 12.62 1.05
CA GLY A 291 3.75 11.87 0.00
C GLY A 291 3.29 12.19 -1.43
N TYR A 292 2.43 13.21 -1.59
CA TYR A 292 1.85 13.59 -2.87
C TYR A 292 2.03 15.07 -3.17
N VAL A 293 2.25 15.36 -4.44
CA VAL A 293 2.39 16.70 -4.99
C VAL A 293 1.19 16.96 -5.88
N VAL A 294 0.49 18.07 -5.60
CA VAL A 294 -0.66 18.53 -6.37
C VAL A 294 -0.33 19.86 -7.01
N LYS A 295 -0.54 19.98 -8.32
CA LYS A 295 -0.23 21.19 -9.11
C LYS A 295 -1.36 21.48 -10.09
N PRO A 296 -1.59 22.75 -10.48
CA PRO A 296 -2.40 23.05 -11.66
C PRO A 296 -1.87 22.30 -12.88
N ALA A 297 -2.77 21.71 -13.64
CA ALA A 297 -2.42 21.09 -14.91
C ALA A 297 -2.26 22.21 -15.95
N VAL A 298 -1.04 22.37 -16.48
CA VAL A 298 -0.79 23.20 -17.66
C VAL A 298 -1.31 22.50 -18.92
#